data_AF-A0A4E0RXE1-F1
#
_entry.id   AF-A0A4E0RXE1-F1
#
_cell.length_a   1.000
_cell.length_b   1.000
_cell.length_c   1.000
_cell.angle_alpha   90.00
_cell.angle_beta   90.00
_cell.angle_gamma   90.00
#
_symmetry.space_group_name_H-M   'P 1'
#
loop_
_entity.id
_entity.type
_entity.pdbx_description
1 polymer ?
#
loop_
_entity_poly.entity_id
_entity_poly.type
_entity_poly.pdbx_seq_one_letter_code
_entity_poly.pdbx_strand_id
1 'polypeptide(L)'
;MVGFDINIYPAYLLGFTGRGIRVSIVDDGLDKDHCDLLDNYNGEISTNLVDPEGTSKSPRPPGKIIDKDNSHGTECAGLVGATANNSRCSHGVAYNAQIGGVRVLGGNVTDSLESEAFSYRWDKVDIYCASWGPSDDGMTLDIPRSATLQSLRKVWRQGRGGKGTLYVFACGNGGGFGDNCGADGFVGQPEIISIGALDEKGLKAHYGESCASLRCSVPVGSLRSRGNILPTTSVNNECMLDFAGTSAAAPIAAGCFALALQSK
;
A
#
# COMPACT_ATOMS: atom_id res chain seq x y z
N MET A 1 8.34 -5.88 -24.83
CA MET A 1 7.01 -6.53 -24.88
C MET A 1 5.97 -5.42 -25.00
N VAL A 2 5.13 -5.46 -26.02
CA VAL A 2 3.93 -4.62 -26.09
C VAL A 2 2.86 -5.33 -25.25
N GLY A 3 2.17 -4.60 -24.35
CA GLY A 3 1.09 -5.15 -23.52
C GLY A 3 1.52 -5.84 -22.22
N PHE A 4 2.75 -5.62 -21.75
CA PHE A 4 3.17 -6.03 -20.41
C PHE A 4 3.13 -4.84 -19.46
N ASP A 5 1.90 -4.43 -19.15
CA ASP A 5 1.54 -3.28 -18.33
C ASP A 5 0.18 -3.54 -17.66
N ILE A 6 -0.26 -2.64 -16.79
CA ILE A 6 -1.54 -2.74 -16.07
C ILE A 6 -2.76 -2.27 -16.89
N ASN A 7 -2.58 -1.93 -18.17
CA ASN A 7 -3.63 -1.50 -19.11
C ASN A 7 -4.60 -0.44 -18.53
N ILE A 8 -4.04 0.59 -17.89
CA ILE A 8 -4.80 1.66 -17.20
C ILE A 8 -5.33 2.75 -18.14
N TYR A 9 -4.76 2.90 -19.33
CA TYR A 9 -5.11 3.99 -20.25
C TYR A 9 -6.62 4.03 -20.65
N PRO A 10 -7.29 2.91 -20.94
CA PRO A 10 -8.74 2.93 -21.21
C PRO A 10 -9.58 3.46 -20.04
N ALA A 11 -9.18 3.23 -18.79
CA ALA A 11 -9.89 3.77 -17.63
C ALA A 11 -9.80 5.31 -17.60
N TYR A 12 -8.64 5.86 -17.93
CA TYR A 12 -8.42 7.30 -18.00
C TYR A 12 -9.22 7.95 -19.15
N LEU A 13 -9.32 7.29 -20.31
CA LEU A 13 -10.16 7.76 -21.41
C LEU A 13 -11.64 7.84 -21.04
N LEU A 14 -12.10 6.99 -20.13
CA LEU A 14 -13.45 7.01 -19.57
C LEU A 14 -13.62 8.02 -18.42
N GLY A 15 -12.56 8.73 -18.04
CA GLY A 15 -12.59 9.75 -16.98
C GLY A 15 -12.43 9.18 -15.56
N PHE A 16 -12.04 7.92 -15.41
CA PHE A 16 -11.76 7.33 -14.10
C PHE A 16 -10.33 7.61 -13.69
N THR A 17 -10.14 8.36 -12.61
CA THR A 17 -8.84 8.83 -12.10
C THR A 17 -8.66 8.60 -10.60
N GLY A 18 -9.62 7.92 -9.96
CA GLY A 18 -9.69 7.70 -8.51
C GLY A 18 -10.48 8.75 -7.74
N ARG A 19 -11.05 9.75 -8.43
CA ARG A 19 -11.73 10.88 -7.78
C ARG A 19 -12.83 10.42 -6.83
N GLY A 20 -12.77 10.92 -5.60
CA GLY A 20 -13.75 10.63 -4.54
C GLY A 20 -13.50 9.33 -3.78
N ILE A 21 -12.48 8.54 -4.17
CA ILE A 21 -12.08 7.33 -3.45
C ILE A 21 -11.00 7.68 -2.43
N ARG A 22 -11.11 7.11 -1.23
CA ARG A 22 -10.20 7.34 -0.11
C ARG A 22 -9.35 6.10 0.16
N VAL A 23 -8.04 6.22 -0.06
CA VAL A 23 -7.06 5.15 0.16
C VAL A 23 -6.17 5.51 1.35
N SER A 24 -6.06 4.60 2.32
CA SER A 24 -5.19 4.76 3.48
C SER A 24 -3.97 3.83 3.35
N ILE A 25 -2.78 4.41 3.38
CA ILE A 25 -1.51 3.68 3.47
C ILE A 25 -1.22 3.41 4.94
N VAL A 26 -1.17 2.15 5.34
CA VAL A 26 -0.88 1.73 6.72
C VAL A 26 0.57 1.26 6.77
N ASP A 27 1.48 2.07 7.28
CA ASP A 27 2.93 1.87 7.10
C ASP A 27 3.79 2.66 8.12
N ASP A 28 5.04 2.98 7.78
CA ASP A 28 6.02 3.75 8.56
C ASP A 28 5.77 5.27 8.61
N GLY A 29 4.84 5.75 7.80
CA GLY A 29 4.42 7.14 7.76
C GLY A 29 4.05 7.60 6.36
N LEU A 30 3.77 8.89 6.25
CA LEU A 30 3.46 9.54 4.96
C LEU A 30 4.03 10.96 4.98
N ASP A 31 4.95 11.28 4.05
CA ASP A 31 5.36 12.65 3.81
C ASP A 31 4.24 13.44 3.13
N LYS A 32 3.25 13.84 3.93
CA LYS A 32 2.08 14.61 3.49
C LYS A 32 2.43 15.94 2.83
N ASP A 33 3.66 16.42 3.04
CA ASP A 33 4.16 17.69 2.51
C ASP A 33 4.96 17.48 1.20
N HIS A 34 5.03 16.25 0.69
CA HIS A 34 5.60 15.94 -0.61
C HIS A 34 4.80 16.61 -1.74
N CYS A 35 5.47 17.27 -2.68
CA CYS A 35 4.84 18.06 -3.74
C CYS A 35 3.91 17.25 -4.66
N ASP A 36 4.16 15.94 -4.83
CA ASP A 36 3.26 15.04 -5.56
C ASP A 36 2.11 14.47 -4.75
N LEU A 37 2.14 14.60 -3.42
CA LEU A 37 1.09 14.06 -2.55
C LEU A 37 0.20 15.16 -1.94
N LEU A 38 0.70 16.40 -1.86
CA LEU A 38 0.05 17.51 -1.16
C LEU A 38 -1.41 17.74 -1.62
N ASP A 39 -1.65 17.72 -2.93
CA ASP A 39 -2.97 17.98 -3.50
C ASP A 39 -3.98 16.85 -3.22
N ASN A 40 -3.47 15.62 -3.06
CA ASN A 40 -4.28 14.43 -2.82
C ASN A 40 -4.32 14.02 -1.34
N TYR A 41 -3.51 14.62 -0.48
CA TYR A 41 -3.44 14.29 0.94
C TYR A 41 -4.77 14.54 1.65
N ASN A 42 -5.21 13.57 2.46
CA ASN A 42 -6.40 13.67 3.28
C ASN A 42 -6.09 13.42 4.75
N GLY A 43 -6.05 14.52 5.52
CA GLY A 43 -5.83 14.48 6.96
C GLY A 43 -6.95 13.83 7.77
N GLU A 44 -8.17 13.70 7.23
CA GLU A 44 -9.28 13.06 7.95
C GLU A 44 -9.13 11.54 8.07
N ILE A 45 -8.36 10.91 7.18
CA ILE A 45 -8.09 9.48 7.16
C ILE A 45 -6.61 9.20 7.51
N SER A 46 -5.97 10.16 8.18
CA SER A 46 -4.57 10.06 8.56
C SER A 46 -4.38 10.15 10.06
N THR A 47 -3.43 9.37 10.60
CA THR A 47 -3.06 9.44 12.02
C THR A 47 -1.63 8.95 12.25
N ASN A 48 -1.10 9.27 13.42
CA ASN A 48 0.12 8.70 13.96
C ASN A 48 -0.23 7.82 15.17
N LEU A 49 0.05 6.54 15.08
CA LEU A 49 -0.14 5.56 16.16
C LEU A 49 1.16 5.20 16.87
N VAL A 50 2.32 5.61 16.33
CA VAL A 50 3.63 5.41 16.97
C VAL A 50 3.82 6.35 18.18
N ASP A 51 3.22 7.55 18.15
CA ASP A 51 3.24 8.52 19.24
C ASP A 51 1.82 9.04 19.54
N PRO A 52 0.95 8.23 20.16
CA PRO A 52 -0.45 8.58 20.38
C PRO A 52 -0.64 9.69 21.43
N GLU A 53 0.32 9.84 22.36
CA GLU A 53 0.36 10.92 23.36
C GLU A 53 1.00 12.22 22.81
N GLY A 54 1.55 12.14 21.60
CA GLY A 54 2.11 13.27 20.88
C GLY A 54 1.07 14.34 20.58
N THR A 55 1.50 15.60 20.56
CA THR A 55 0.61 16.74 20.24
C THR A 55 0.16 16.75 18.78
N SER A 56 0.78 15.96 17.91
CA SER A 56 0.52 15.92 16.48
C SER A 56 0.06 14.53 16.04
N LYS A 57 -1.15 14.46 15.47
CA LYS A 57 -1.66 13.26 14.78
C LYS A 57 -1.15 13.14 13.34
N SER A 58 -0.17 13.94 12.95
CA SER A 58 0.39 13.92 11.60
C SER A 58 1.05 12.56 11.31
N PRO A 59 0.70 11.87 10.21
CA PRO A 59 1.37 10.62 9.84
C PRO A 59 2.80 10.83 9.33
N ARG A 60 3.21 12.09 9.14
CA ARG A 60 4.57 12.44 8.72
C ARG A 60 5.56 12.07 9.82
N PRO A 61 6.60 11.29 9.50
CA PRO A 61 7.70 11.02 10.43
C PRO A 61 8.31 12.34 10.97
N PRO A 62 8.78 12.35 12.23
CA PRO A 62 9.28 13.55 12.89
C PRO A 62 10.57 14.07 12.23
N GLY A 63 10.88 15.34 12.48
CA GLY A 63 12.09 15.99 12.00
C GLY A 63 11.89 16.80 10.72
N LYS A 64 12.77 17.79 10.50
CA LYS A 64 12.77 18.62 9.29
C LYS A 64 13.11 17.78 8.06
N ILE A 65 14.11 16.91 8.20
CA ILE A 65 14.50 15.90 7.23
C ILE A 65 14.03 14.57 7.82
N ILE A 66 13.22 13.83 7.06
CA ILE A 66 12.75 12.50 7.41
C ILE A 66 13.88 11.51 7.12
N ASP A 67 14.10 10.57 8.04
CA ASP A 67 15.00 9.44 7.84
C ASP A 67 14.49 8.53 6.70
N LYS A 68 15.39 8.03 5.86
CA LYS A 68 15.05 7.13 4.75
C LYS A 68 14.47 5.80 5.24
N ASP A 69 14.74 5.41 6.48
CA ASP A 69 14.11 4.24 7.11
C ASP A 69 12.59 4.43 7.34
N ASN A 70 12.05 5.65 7.19
CA ASN A 70 10.61 5.94 7.26
C ASN A 70 10.06 6.40 5.88
N SER A 71 10.63 5.91 4.78
CA SER A 71 10.27 6.31 3.42
C SER A 71 9.21 5.44 2.75
N HIS A 72 9.01 4.22 3.24
CA HIS A 72 8.32 3.16 2.54
C HIS A 72 6.83 3.47 2.32
N GLY A 73 6.15 4.05 3.32
CA GLY A 73 4.77 4.49 3.19
C GLY A 73 4.59 5.65 2.21
N THR A 74 5.58 6.54 2.10
CA THR A 74 5.59 7.63 1.11
C THR A 74 5.78 7.07 -0.31
N GLU A 75 6.66 6.08 -0.48
CA GLU A 75 6.89 5.39 -1.75
C GLU A 75 5.67 4.61 -2.22
N CYS A 76 4.99 3.92 -1.30
CA CYS A 76 3.72 3.25 -1.57
C CYS A 76 2.62 4.26 -1.94
N ALA A 77 2.50 5.37 -1.22
CA ALA A 77 1.49 6.40 -1.48
C ALA A 77 1.59 6.99 -2.88
N GLY A 78 2.81 7.25 -3.36
CA GLY A 78 3.05 7.77 -4.70
C GLY A 78 2.51 6.86 -5.80
N LEU A 79 2.69 5.55 -5.66
CA LEU A 79 2.17 4.56 -6.62
C LEU A 79 0.63 4.55 -6.67
N VAL A 80 -0.04 4.84 -5.56
CA VAL A 80 -1.51 4.98 -5.54
C VAL A 80 -1.93 6.30 -6.17
N GLY A 81 -1.41 7.42 -5.66
CA GLY A 81 -2.03 8.74 -5.86
C GLY A 81 -1.06 9.92 -5.96
N ALA A 82 0.16 9.72 -6.45
CA ALA A 82 0.97 10.86 -6.86
C ALA A 82 0.25 11.68 -7.94
N THR A 83 0.36 13.01 -7.83
CA THR A 83 -0.32 13.98 -8.68
C THR A 83 0.16 13.87 -10.12
N ALA A 84 -0.77 13.84 -11.08
CA ALA A 84 -0.41 13.83 -12.49
C ALA A 84 -0.17 15.25 -13.04
N ASN A 85 0.63 15.35 -14.10
CA ASN A 85 0.83 16.58 -14.89
C ASN A 85 1.43 17.78 -14.13
N ASN A 86 2.25 17.56 -13.11
CA ASN A 86 2.92 18.60 -12.33
C ASN A 86 4.46 18.66 -12.54
N SER A 87 4.99 17.89 -13.49
CA SER A 87 6.43 17.80 -13.82
C SER A 87 7.33 17.36 -12.66
N ARG A 88 6.80 16.52 -11.78
CA ARG A 88 7.50 15.91 -10.64
C ARG A 88 7.35 14.40 -10.67
N CYS A 89 8.33 13.71 -10.09
CA CYS A 89 8.54 12.26 -10.08
C CYS A 89 7.79 11.47 -11.17
N SER A 90 6.59 10.99 -10.83
CA SER A 90 5.68 10.22 -11.67
C SER A 90 4.23 10.51 -11.23
N HIS A 91 3.25 9.79 -11.79
CA HIS A 91 1.86 9.86 -11.33
C HIS A 91 1.42 8.53 -10.73
N GLY A 92 0.52 8.61 -9.74
CA GLY A 92 -0.13 7.43 -9.19
C GLY A 92 -1.14 6.85 -10.18
N VAL A 93 -1.49 5.57 -9.98
CA VAL A 93 -2.53 4.91 -10.78
C VAL A 93 -3.88 5.61 -10.64
N ALA A 94 -4.21 6.08 -9.44
CA ALA A 94 -5.41 6.81 -9.09
C ALA A 94 -5.03 8.25 -8.66
N TYR A 95 -4.46 9.01 -9.60
CA TYR A 95 -3.88 10.35 -9.37
C TYR A 95 -4.87 11.45 -8.92
N ASN A 96 -6.16 11.17 -8.75
CA ASN A 96 -7.12 12.05 -8.08
C ASN A 96 -7.82 11.37 -6.88
N ALA A 97 -7.35 10.22 -6.42
CA ALA A 97 -7.79 9.64 -5.16
C ALA A 97 -7.28 10.46 -3.97
N GLN A 98 -8.01 10.40 -2.88
CA GLN A 98 -7.59 10.99 -1.61
C GLN A 98 -6.70 10.00 -0.85
N ILE A 99 -5.49 10.43 -0.49
CA ILE A 99 -4.47 9.58 0.14
C ILE A 99 -4.31 9.95 1.61
N GLY A 100 -4.53 8.96 2.47
CA GLY A 100 -4.25 9.02 3.91
C GLY A 100 -3.03 8.21 4.29
N GLY A 101 -2.47 8.51 5.46
CA GLY A 101 -1.40 7.72 6.06
C GLY A 101 -1.73 7.35 7.50
N VAL A 102 -1.57 6.08 7.86
CA VAL A 102 -1.60 5.59 9.24
C VAL A 102 -0.20 5.13 9.58
N ARG A 103 0.51 5.95 10.36
CA ARG A 103 1.86 5.61 10.82
C ARG A 103 1.77 4.65 11.99
N VAL A 104 2.16 3.40 11.77
CA VAL A 104 2.13 2.31 12.75
C VAL A 104 3.49 1.62 12.89
N LEU A 105 4.32 1.63 11.83
CA LEU A 105 5.68 1.10 11.86
C LEU A 105 6.64 2.20 12.35
N GLY A 106 7.50 1.88 13.33
CA GLY A 106 8.34 2.87 14.02
C GLY A 106 8.54 2.58 15.52
N GLY A 107 7.89 1.53 16.02
CA GLY A 107 8.05 1.00 17.36
C GLY A 107 7.48 -0.41 17.48
N ASN A 108 7.22 -0.86 18.70
CA ASN A 108 6.62 -2.18 18.93
C ASN A 108 5.15 -2.19 18.46
N VAL A 109 4.82 -3.09 17.53
CA VAL A 109 3.48 -3.24 16.99
C VAL A 109 2.72 -4.30 17.78
N THR A 110 1.67 -3.88 18.50
CA THR A 110 0.82 -4.78 19.29
C THR A 110 -0.49 -5.09 18.54
N ASP A 111 -1.16 -6.19 18.89
CA ASP A 111 -2.49 -6.54 18.32
C ASP A 111 -3.51 -5.40 18.41
N SER A 112 -3.52 -4.65 19.51
CA SER A 112 -4.41 -3.49 19.65
C SER A 112 -4.06 -2.38 18.65
N LEU A 113 -2.76 -2.18 18.39
CA LEU A 113 -2.28 -1.15 17.48
C LEU A 113 -2.55 -1.51 16.02
N GLU A 114 -2.34 -2.77 15.64
CA GLU A 114 -2.71 -3.30 14.33
C GLU A 114 -4.22 -3.18 14.09
N SER A 115 -5.02 -3.59 15.08
CA SER A 115 -6.48 -3.50 15.04
C SER A 115 -6.97 -2.08 14.85
N GLU A 116 -6.37 -1.12 15.56
CA GLU A 116 -6.65 0.31 15.40
C GLU A 116 -6.19 0.81 14.02
N ALA A 117 -5.00 0.44 13.57
CA ALA A 117 -4.46 0.87 12.28
C ALA A 117 -5.36 0.47 11.11
N PHE A 118 -5.82 -0.78 11.09
CA PHE A 118 -6.69 -1.31 10.04
C PHE A 118 -8.17 -0.96 10.21
N SER A 119 -8.56 -0.26 11.28
CA SER A 119 -9.91 0.29 11.44
C SER A 119 -9.95 1.80 11.57
N TYR A 120 -8.80 2.48 11.49
CA TYR A 120 -8.75 3.93 11.66
C TYR A 120 -9.60 4.61 10.59
N ARG A 121 -10.68 5.26 11.01
CA ARG A 121 -11.64 5.94 10.13
C ARG A 121 -12.24 5.02 9.07
N TRP A 122 -12.56 3.79 9.46
CA TRP A 122 -13.24 2.79 8.63
C TRP A 122 -14.60 3.25 8.08
N ASP A 123 -15.22 4.26 8.70
CA ASP A 123 -16.42 4.94 8.22
C ASP A 123 -16.16 5.79 6.95
N LYS A 124 -14.90 6.11 6.69
CA LYS A 124 -14.43 6.92 5.56
C LYS A 124 -13.55 6.12 4.60
N VAL A 125 -12.57 5.36 5.08
CA VAL A 125 -11.61 4.70 4.19
C VAL A 125 -12.28 3.67 3.29
N ASP A 126 -12.04 3.78 1.98
CA ASP A 126 -12.53 2.82 0.99
C ASP A 126 -11.57 1.63 0.82
N ILE A 127 -10.27 1.92 0.85
CA ILE A 127 -9.20 0.95 0.63
C ILE A 127 -8.11 1.17 1.68
N TYR A 128 -7.76 0.13 2.43
CA TYR A 128 -6.52 0.08 3.20
C TYR A 128 -5.46 -0.68 2.39
N CYS A 129 -4.28 -0.10 2.26
CA CYS A 129 -3.14 -0.71 1.60
C CYS A 129 -2.00 -0.89 2.62
N ALA A 130 -1.45 -2.09 2.70
CA ALA A 130 -0.32 -2.41 3.56
C ALA A 130 0.68 -3.32 2.84
N SER A 131 1.95 -3.12 3.16
CA SER A 131 3.06 -3.82 2.53
C SER A 131 4.04 -4.36 3.58
N TRP A 132 3.49 -4.85 4.69
CA TRP A 132 4.21 -5.42 5.84
C TRP A 132 3.42 -6.58 6.45
N GLY A 133 4.10 -7.41 7.22
CA GLY A 133 3.58 -8.63 7.84
C GLY A 133 4.64 -9.25 8.76
N PRO A 134 4.53 -10.56 9.06
CA PRO A 134 5.59 -11.32 9.72
C PRO A 134 6.91 -11.28 8.92
N SER A 135 8.01 -11.73 9.54
CA SER A 135 9.31 -11.79 8.86
C SER A 135 9.29 -12.76 7.67
N ASP A 136 9.71 -12.29 6.50
CA ASP A 136 9.81 -13.05 5.25
C ASP A 136 11.10 -13.93 5.19
N ASP A 137 11.38 -14.69 6.25
CA ASP A 137 12.63 -15.44 6.43
C ASP A 137 12.55 -16.93 6.03
N GLY A 138 11.38 -17.40 5.57
CA GLY A 138 11.13 -18.80 5.26
C GLY A 138 11.02 -19.72 6.49
N MET A 139 10.95 -19.15 7.69
CA MET A 139 10.93 -19.87 8.96
C MET A 139 9.78 -19.42 9.88
N THR A 140 9.33 -18.18 9.73
CA THR A 140 8.31 -17.56 10.56
C THR A 140 6.91 -18.00 10.14
N LEU A 141 6.10 -18.41 11.12
CA LEU A 141 4.68 -18.67 10.96
C LEU A 141 3.95 -17.83 12.00
N ASP A 142 3.18 -16.84 11.56
CA ASP A 142 2.42 -16.01 12.49
C ASP A 142 1.04 -15.63 11.94
N ILE A 143 0.14 -15.27 12.85
CA ILE A 143 -1.23 -14.88 12.55
C ILE A 143 -1.60 -13.62 13.33
N PRO A 144 -2.35 -12.69 12.71
CA PRO A 144 -2.93 -11.56 13.44
C PRO A 144 -3.69 -12.08 14.65
N ARG A 145 -3.56 -11.38 15.79
CA ARG A 145 -4.25 -11.83 17.00
C ARG A 145 -5.71 -11.38 16.98
N SER A 146 -6.40 -11.69 18.06
CA SER A 146 -7.86 -11.70 18.10
C SER A 146 -8.49 -10.32 17.86
N ALA A 147 -7.86 -9.23 18.28
CA ALA A 147 -8.41 -7.91 18.10
C ALA A 147 -8.34 -7.50 16.62
N THR A 148 -7.17 -7.69 15.99
CA THR A 148 -6.97 -7.40 14.56
C THR A 148 -7.92 -8.23 13.69
N LEU A 149 -8.04 -9.55 13.92
CA LEU A 149 -8.95 -10.40 13.15
C LEU A 149 -10.42 -9.97 13.26
N GLN A 150 -10.88 -9.60 14.45
CA GLN A 150 -12.24 -9.11 14.66
C GLN A 150 -12.46 -7.77 13.97
N SER A 151 -11.48 -6.88 14.04
CA SER A 151 -11.49 -5.57 13.41
C SER A 151 -11.58 -5.67 11.88
N LEU A 152 -10.67 -6.44 11.27
CA LEU A 152 -10.67 -6.72 9.82
C LEU A 152 -12.03 -7.24 9.35
N ARG A 153 -12.58 -8.26 10.05
CA ARG A 153 -13.91 -8.82 9.74
C ARG A 153 -15.03 -7.81 9.84
N LYS A 154 -15.02 -6.99 10.89
CA LYS A 154 -16.06 -5.97 11.10
C LYS A 154 -16.04 -4.94 9.99
N VAL A 155 -14.86 -4.39 9.70
CA VAL A 155 -14.67 -3.33 8.70
C VAL A 155 -14.89 -3.85 7.29
N TRP A 156 -14.41 -5.06 6.97
CA TRP A 156 -14.69 -5.72 5.70
C TRP A 156 -16.18 -5.96 5.47
N ARG A 157 -17.00 -6.18 6.52
CA ARG A 157 -18.46 -6.33 6.37
C ARG A 157 -19.22 -5.02 6.36
N GLN A 158 -18.87 -4.10 7.26
CA GLN A 158 -19.68 -2.92 7.57
C GLN A 158 -19.19 -1.65 6.88
N GLY A 159 -17.91 -1.63 6.49
CA GLY A 159 -17.28 -0.50 5.82
C GLY A 159 -17.98 -0.13 4.51
N ARG A 160 -17.78 1.12 4.09
CA ARG A 160 -18.38 1.67 2.86
C ARG A 160 -19.91 1.50 2.80
N GLY A 161 -20.58 1.69 3.93
CA GLY A 161 -22.04 1.57 4.05
C GLY A 161 -22.54 0.13 3.84
N GLY A 162 -21.79 -0.88 4.30
CA GLY A 162 -22.13 -2.29 4.16
C GLY A 162 -21.73 -2.93 2.83
N LYS A 163 -21.05 -2.19 1.93
CA LYS A 163 -20.45 -2.75 0.70
C LYS A 163 -19.14 -3.49 0.97
N GLY A 164 -18.52 -3.20 2.11
CA GLY A 164 -17.25 -3.76 2.55
C GLY A 164 -16.05 -2.95 2.09
N THR A 165 -15.18 -2.63 3.05
CA THR A 165 -13.88 -2.00 2.81
C THR A 165 -12.89 -3.00 2.23
N LEU A 166 -12.05 -2.54 1.31
CA LEU A 166 -11.04 -3.37 0.65
C LEU A 166 -9.75 -3.30 1.45
N TYR A 167 -9.18 -4.46 1.75
CA TYR A 167 -7.83 -4.58 2.28
C TYR A 167 -6.93 -5.15 1.18
N VAL A 168 -5.86 -4.44 0.84
CA VAL A 168 -4.92 -4.81 -0.23
C VAL A 168 -3.54 -4.97 0.38
N PHE A 169 -3.00 -6.19 0.34
CA PHE A 169 -1.74 -6.52 1.00
C PHE A 169 -0.71 -7.03 0.00
N ALA A 170 0.55 -6.63 0.18
CA ALA A 170 1.68 -7.29 -0.46
C ALA A 170 1.75 -8.74 0.01
N CYS A 171 2.09 -9.68 -0.89
CA CYS A 171 2.14 -11.09 -0.52
C CYS A 171 3.46 -11.54 0.14
N GLY A 172 4.42 -10.65 0.39
CA GLY A 172 5.73 -11.01 0.96
C GLY A 172 6.87 -11.09 -0.07
N ASN A 173 8.10 -10.92 0.41
CA ASN A 173 9.34 -10.84 -0.36
C ASN A 173 10.35 -11.98 -0.02
N GLY A 174 9.89 -13.02 0.68
CA GLY A 174 10.70 -14.13 1.17
C GLY A 174 10.98 -15.25 0.16
N GLY A 175 10.57 -15.07 -1.10
CA GLY A 175 10.71 -16.12 -2.13
C GLY A 175 12.14 -16.59 -2.36
N GLY A 176 13.12 -15.73 -2.13
CA GLY A 176 14.55 -16.08 -2.18
C GLY A 176 15.04 -16.93 -1.01
N PHE A 177 14.32 -16.90 0.12
CA PHE A 177 14.58 -17.67 1.33
C PHE A 177 13.77 -18.97 1.38
N GLY A 178 12.96 -19.26 0.35
CA GLY A 178 12.09 -20.42 0.31
C GLY A 178 10.77 -20.21 1.04
N ASP A 179 10.39 -18.97 1.32
CA ASP A 179 9.17 -18.64 2.03
C ASP A 179 7.90 -18.90 1.22
N ASN A 180 6.80 -19.05 1.95
CA ASN A 180 5.47 -19.29 1.43
C ASN A 180 4.48 -18.39 2.16
N CYS A 181 3.82 -17.51 1.41
CA CYS A 181 2.86 -16.55 1.97
C CYS A 181 1.62 -17.16 2.66
N GLY A 182 1.46 -18.49 2.65
CA GLY A 182 0.51 -19.18 3.51
C GLY A 182 0.94 -19.23 4.99
N ALA A 183 2.21 -18.93 5.29
CA ALA A 183 2.73 -18.76 6.64
C ALA A 183 2.50 -17.35 7.21
N ASP A 184 2.19 -16.38 6.34
CA ASP A 184 1.68 -15.07 6.75
C ASP A 184 0.15 -15.13 6.93
N GLY A 185 -0.26 -15.10 8.20
CA GLY A 185 -1.66 -15.13 8.57
C GLY A 185 -2.46 -13.87 8.19
N PHE A 186 -1.85 -12.73 7.84
CA PHE A 186 -2.57 -11.61 7.23
C PHE A 186 -3.00 -11.98 5.81
N VAL A 187 -2.03 -12.36 4.97
CA VAL A 187 -2.26 -12.77 3.57
C VAL A 187 -3.19 -13.98 3.47
N GLY A 188 -3.20 -14.85 4.47
CA GLY A 188 -4.12 -15.99 4.57
C GLY A 188 -5.59 -15.65 4.90
N GLN A 189 -5.92 -14.42 5.33
CA GLN A 189 -7.30 -14.09 5.70
C GLN A 189 -8.22 -13.92 4.47
N PRO A 190 -9.47 -14.44 4.52
CA PRO A 190 -10.46 -14.24 3.45
C PRO A 190 -10.76 -12.77 3.14
N GLU A 191 -10.63 -11.88 4.13
CA GLU A 191 -10.89 -10.44 3.98
C GLU A 191 -9.81 -9.71 3.16
N ILE A 192 -8.60 -10.28 3.05
CA ILE A 192 -7.42 -9.62 2.49
C ILE A 192 -7.20 -9.99 1.02
N ILE A 193 -7.11 -8.98 0.15
CA ILE A 193 -6.72 -9.14 -1.26
C ILE A 193 -5.19 -9.11 -1.34
N SER A 194 -4.58 -10.29 -1.38
CA SER A 194 -3.13 -10.45 -1.49
C SER A 194 -2.64 -10.29 -2.93
N ILE A 195 -1.57 -9.51 -3.08
CA ILE A 195 -1.04 -9.06 -4.36
C ILE A 195 0.41 -9.53 -4.53
N GLY A 196 0.65 -10.26 -5.62
CA GLY A 196 1.97 -10.73 -6.01
C GLY A 196 2.69 -9.79 -6.97
N ALA A 197 3.97 -10.04 -7.17
CA ALA A 197 4.82 -9.29 -8.08
C ALA A 197 5.26 -10.14 -9.30
N LEU A 198 5.22 -9.52 -10.47
CA LEU A 198 5.83 -10.05 -11.69
C LEU A 198 7.06 -9.22 -12.06
N ASP A 199 8.09 -9.90 -12.58
CA ASP A 199 9.29 -9.28 -13.11
C ASP A 199 9.04 -8.62 -14.48
N GLU A 200 10.05 -7.98 -15.06
CA GLU A 200 9.96 -7.28 -16.35
C GLU A 200 9.67 -8.20 -17.55
N LYS A 201 9.68 -9.52 -17.32
CA LYS A 201 9.40 -10.55 -18.33
C LYS A 201 8.02 -11.19 -18.16
N GLY A 202 7.24 -10.77 -17.16
CA GLY A 202 5.95 -11.39 -16.84
C GLY A 202 6.05 -12.71 -16.11
N LEU A 203 7.23 -13.00 -15.54
CA LEU A 203 7.43 -14.16 -14.70
C LEU A 203 7.27 -13.76 -13.24
N LYS A 204 7.05 -14.75 -12.38
CA LYS A 204 7.07 -14.54 -10.93
C LYS A 204 8.41 -13.88 -10.54
N ALA A 205 8.35 -12.73 -9.87
CA ALA A 205 9.55 -12.07 -9.37
C ALA A 205 10.30 -12.98 -8.38
N HIS A 206 11.64 -12.96 -8.41
CA HIS A 206 12.45 -13.85 -7.57
C HIS A 206 12.18 -13.71 -6.06
N TYR A 207 11.94 -12.49 -5.60
CA TYR A 207 11.60 -12.21 -4.21
C TYR A 207 10.14 -12.57 -3.87
N GLY A 208 9.24 -12.61 -4.85
CA GLY A 208 7.82 -12.84 -4.58
C GLY A 208 7.58 -14.22 -3.96
N GLU A 209 6.68 -14.27 -2.99
CA GLU A 209 6.23 -15.54 -2.41
C GLU A 209 5.11 -16.18 -3.24
N SER A 210 4.79 -17.44 -2.96
CA SER A 210 3.72 -18.16 -3.66
C SER A 210 2.92 -18.98 -2.68
N CYS A 211 1.60 -18.83 -2.71
CA CYS A 211 0.68 -19.55 -1.85
C CYS A 211 -0.72 -19.57 -2.48
N ALA A 212 -1.60 -20.40 -1.92
CA ALA A 212 -2.97 -20.56 -2.42
C ALA A 212 -3.87 -19.33 -2.16
N SER A 213 -3.47 -18.43 -1.26
CA SER A 213 -4.25 -17.22 -0.96
C SER A 213 -4.02 -16.07 -1.94
N LEU A 214 -2.99 -16.15 -2.81
CA LEU A 214 -2.67 -15.12 -3.80
C LEU A 214 -3.85 -14.86 -4.74
N ARG A 215 -4.28 -13.59 -4.88
CA ARG A 215 -5.46 -13.26 -5.71
C ARG A 215 -5.13 -12.73 -7.09
N CYS A 216 -4.10 -11.90 -7.20
CA CYS A 216 -3.61 -11.39 -8.48
C CYS A 216 -2.16 -10.91 -8.34
N SER A 217 -1.54 -10.56 -9.48
CA SER A 217 -0.17 -10.08 -9.51
C SER A 217 -0.03 -8.85 -10.38
N VAL A 218 0.91 -7.98 -10.03
CA VAL A 218 1.20 -6.72 -10.74
C VAL A 218 2.64 -6.76 -11.27
N PRO A 219 2.87 -6.31 -12.52
CA PRO A 219 4.22 -6.14 -13.05
C PRO A 219 4.93 -4.97 -12.36
N VAL A 220 5.96 -5.27 -11.57
CA VAL A 220 6.75 -4.28 -10.80
C VAL A 220 8.26 -4.48 -10.94
N GLY A 221 8.68 -5.48 -11.71
CA GLY A 221 10.08 -5.70 -12.06
C GLY A 221 10.83 -6.63 -11.10
N SER A 222 12.15 -6.72 -11.28
CA SER A 222 13.07 -7.56 -10.51
C SER A 222 14.22 -6.78 -9.89
N LEU A 223 14.49 -7.02 -8.60
CA LEU A 223 15.65 -6.45 -7.88
C LEU A 223 17.02 -6.82 -8.50
N ARG A 224 17.05 -7.78 -9.45
CA ARG A 224 18.28 -8.26 -10.10
C ARG A 224 18.50 -7.65 -11.48
N SER A 225 17.55 -6.85 -11.98
CA SER A 225 17.58 -6.31 -13.34
C SER A 225 17.83 -4.81 -13.32
N ARG A 226 18.80 -4.34 -14.12
CA ARG A 226 19.05 -2.89 -14.30
C ARG A 226 17.94 -2.19 -15.11
N GLY A 227 16.93 -2.93 -15.57
CA GLY A 227 15.80 -2.41 -16.33
C GLY A 227 14.58 -2.01 -15.49
N ASN A 228 14.64 -2.17 -14.16
CA ASN A 228 13.58 -1.73 -13.28
C ASN A 228 13.55 -0.21 -13.20
N ILE A 229 12.49 0.37 -13.75
CA ILE A 229 12.20 1.80 -13.64
C ILE A 229 10.74 1.90 -13.20
N LEU A 230 10.52 1.85 -11.89
CA LEU A 230 9.22 2.11 -11.30
C LEU A 230 9.34 3.35 -10.40
N PRO A 231 9.21 4.55 -11.00
CA PRO A 231 9.38 5.78 -10.27
C PRO A 231 8.18 6.07 -9.37
N THR A 232 8.45 6.56 -8.17
CA THR A 232 7.46 7.01 -7.20
C THR A 232 8.03 8.15 -6.34
N THR A 233 7.21 8.68 -5.45
CA THR A 233 7.62 9.68 -4.46
C THR A 233 8.52 9.07 -3.40
N SER A 234 9.50 9.80 -2.88
CA SER A 234 10.23 9.40 -1.67
C SER A 234 10.20 10.57 -0.68
N VAL A 235 10.59 10.33 0.57
CA VAL A 235 10.58 11.38 1.60
C VAL A 235 11.48 12.55 1.24
N ASN A 236 11.25 13.71 1.85
CA ASN A 236 12.06 14.92 1.65
C ASN A 236 11.92 15.54 0.25
N ASN A 237 10.76 15.38 -0.39
CA ASN A 237 10.53 15.85 -1.77
C ASN A 237 11.49 15.23 -2.81
N GLU A 238 11.99 14.01 -2.55
CA GLU A 238 12.80 13.25 -3.49
C GLU A 238 11.94 12.28 -4.33
N CYS A 239 12.51 11.74 -5.40
CA CYS A 239 11.87 10.69 -6.20
C CYS A 239 12.67 9.40 -6.05
N MET A 240 11.99 8.29 -5.78
CA MET A 240 12.54 6.95 -5.91
C MET A 240 12.38 6.51 -7.38
N LEU A 241 13.42 5.96 -8.00
CA LEU A 241 13.41 5.66 -9.45
C LEU A 241 13.26 4.17 -9.76
N ASP A 242 13.58 3.32 -8.80
CA ASP A 242 13.71 1.86 -8.94
C ASP A 242 13.00 1.10 -7.81
N PHE A 243 11.89 1.65 -7.30
CA PHE A 243 11.10 1.00 -6.24
C PHE A 243 10.60 -0.37 -6.72
N ALA A 244 10.69 -1.39 -5.87
CA ALA A 244 10.39 -2.76 -6.22
C ALA A 244 9.94 -3.55 -4.99
N GLY A 245 9.73 -4.86 -5.16
CA GLY A 245 9.13 -5.71 -4.12
C GLY A 245 7.63 -5.88 -4.33
N THR A 246 7.02 -6.82 -3.61
CA THR A 246 5.56 -6.93 -3.54
C THR A 246 4.95 -5.69 -2.88
N SER A 247 5.76 -4.94 -2.13
CA SER A 247 5.45 -3.60 -1.62
C SER A 247 5.13 -2.57 -2.69
N ALA A 248 5.65 -2.72 -3.91
CA ALA A 248 5.25 -1.91 -5.06
C ALA A 248 3.96 -2.41 -5.73
N ALA A 249 3.71 -3.72 -5.68
CA ALA A 249 2.59 -4.36 -6.34
C ALA A 249 1.26 -4.02 -5.66
N ALA A 250 1.20 -4.09 -4.33
CA ALA A 250 -0.03 -3.83 -3.58
C ALA A 250 -0.58 -2.40 -3.76
N PRO A 251 0.23 -1.32 -3.68
CA PRO A 251 -0.23 0.04 -3.94
C PRO A 251 -0.74 0.26 -5.38
N ILE A 252 -0.06 -0.30 -6.38
CA ILE A 252 -0.55 -0.22 -7.77
C ILE A 252 -1.91 -0.91 -7.91
N ALA A 253 -2.09 -2.09 -7.30
CA ALA A 253 -3.37 -2.77 -7.27
C ALA A 253 -4.45 -1.95 -6.53
N ALA A 254 -4.10 -1.34 -5.39
CA ALA A 254 -4.99 -0.44 -4.65
C ALA A 254 -5.45 0.75 -5.52
N GLY A 255 -4.55 1.33 -6.32
CA GLY A 255 -4.89 2.34 -7.31
C GLY A 255 -5.85 1.82 -8.39
N CYS A 256 -5.60 0.63 -8.95
CA CYS A 256 -6.52 0.00 -9.91
C CYS A 256 -7.91 -0.24 -9.29
N PHE A 257 -7.98 -0.69 -8.04
CA PHE A 257 -9.25 -0.84 -7.33
C PHE A 257 -9.94 0.51 -7.10
N ALA A 258 -9.19 1.59 -6.82
CA ALA A 258 -9.77 2.92 -6.72
C ALA A 258 -10.42 3.38 -8.04
N LEU A 259 -9.78 3.12 -9.19
CA LEU A 259 -10.39 3.39 -10.50
C LEU A 259 -11.68 2.57 -10.69
N ALA A 260 -11.65 1.29 -10.32
CA ALA A 260 -12.81 0.42 -10.41
C ALA A 260 -13.96 0.87 -9.50
N LEU A 261 -13.66 1.33 -8.28
CA LEU A 261 -14.65 1.84 -7.33
C LEU A 261 -15.28 3.16 -7.80
N GLN A 262 -14.54 4.04 -8.47
CA GLN A 262 -15.09 5.26 -9.07
C GLN A 262 -16.05 4.95 -10.23
N SER A 263 -15.85 3.83 -10.94
CA SER A 263 -16.66 3.46 -12.11
C SER A 263 -18.07 2.96 -11.79
N LYS A 264 -18.46 2.92 -10.51
CA LYS A 264 -19.71 2.33 -10.00
C LYS A 264 -20.57 3.38 -9.30
#